data_AF-G2Z886-F1
#
_entry.id   AF-G2Z886-F1
#
_cell.length_a   1.000
_cell.length_b   1.000
_cell.length_c   1.000
_cell.angle_alpha   90.00
_cell.angle_beta   90.00
_cell.angle_gamma   90.00
#
_symmetry.space_group_name_H-M   'P 1'
#
loop_
_entity.id
_entity.type
_entity.pdbx_description
1 polymer ?
#
loop_
_entity_poly.entity_id
_entity_poly.type
_entity_poly.pdbx_seq_one_letter_code
_entity_poly.pdbx_strand_id
1 'polypeptide(L)'
;MLIPCVEILQLCIMVPADEVAIHPAFAFFLAGSSQGHITQILLLWFLPILGLLLGTDSAIQEYQTGVRNIVINKIGKKAYILQKLATSFILCFITMFAALLLNFILVSIIFRGGTYQLGLDGAGSLNSLFDISIQHPYLADIGFGFVACLMAGMAGVIGASASLFFLNKKFAYPAAFFIWFLMILPDNSIMFIFQPFTEYGFEIILPIFLVFSLVVLIIVSILYLYEVKYVKE
;
A
#
# COMPACT_ATOMS: atom_id res chain seq x y z
N MET A 1 8.14 8.71 -0.36
CA MET A 1 6.95 8.70 0.50
C MET A 1 7.38 8.90 1.94
N LEU A 2 7.30 10.13 2.48
CA LEU A 2 7.58 10.40 3.91
C LEU A 2 6.31 10.64 4.72
N ILE A 3 5.14 10.47 4.10
CA ILE A 3 3.81 10.68 4.71
C ILE A 3 3.67 9.95 6.05
N PRO A 4 4.12 8.67 6.20
CA PRO A 4 4.07 8.00 7.49
C PRO A 4 4.79 8.71 8.64
N CYS A 5 5.84 9.47 8.35
CA CYS A 5 6.60 10.19 9.37
C CYS A 5 5.95 11.52 9.77
N VAL A 6 5.13 12.11 8.89
CA VAL A 6 4.43 13.38 9.16
C VAL A 6 3.39 13.20 10.28
N GLU A 7 2.74 12.03 10.32
CA GLU A 7 1.73 11.71 11.34
C GLU A 7 2.27 11.75 12.77
N ILE A 8 3.56 11.46 12.95
CA ILE A 8 4.23 11.52 14.26
C ILE A 8 4.12 12.92 14.88
N LEU A 9 4.20 13.97 14.07
CA LEU A 9 4.06 15.36 14.55
C LEU A 9 2.66 15.60 15.13
N GLN A 10 1.63 15.04 14.49
CA GLN A 10 0.26 15.15 14.96
C GLN A 10 0.07 14.39 16.28
N LEU A 11 0.63 13.17 16.39
CA LEU A 11 0.60 12.39 17.63
C LEU A 11 1.29 13.13 18.78
N CYS A 12 2.44 13.77 18.54
CA CYS A 12 3.12 14.57 19.56
C CYS A 12 2.30 15.77 20.06
N ILE A 13 1.46 16.37 19.21
CA ILE A 13 0.58 17.48 19.60
C ILE A 13 -0.64 16.98 20.39
N MET A 14 -1.09 15.74 20.12
CA MET A 14 -2.26 15.15 20.77
C MET A 14 -2.01 14.70 22.20
N VAL A 15 -0.77 14.36 22.56
CA VAL A 15 -0.43 13.92 23.93
C VAL A 15 -0.33 15.14 24.86
N PRO A 16 -1.21 15.29 25.87
CA PRO A 16 -1.10 16.36 26.85
C PRO A 16 0.18 16.22 27.68
N ALA A 17 0.73 17.34 28.15
CA ALA A 17 2.00 17.38 28.90
C ALA A 17 2.01 16.57 30.21
N ASP A 18 0.84 16.20 30.74
CA ASP A 18 0.65 15.52 32.03
C ASP A 18 0.32 14.02 31.92
N GLU A 19 0.31 13.44 30.71
CA GLU A 19 -0.17 12.07 30.47
C GLU A 19 0.93 11.05 30.10
N VAL A 20 0.60 9.78 30.36
CA VAL A 20 1.35 8.59 29.96
C VAL A 20 1.54 8.59 28.44
N ALA A 21 2.79 8.55 27.99
CA ALA A 21 3.12 8.49 26.57
C ALA A 21 2.43 7.29 25.87
N ILE A 22 2.02 7.49 24.61
CA ILE A 22 1.42 6.46 23.76
C ILE A 22 2.38 5.28 23.65
N HIS A 23 1.89 4.05 23.75
CA HIS A 23 2.73 2.88 23.53
C HIS A 23 3.19 2.83 22.06
N PRO A 24 4.50 2.66 21.76
CA PRO A 24 5.05 2.84 20.41
C PRO A 24 4.35 2.07 19.29
N ALA A 25 3.91 0.84 19.57
CA ALA A 25 3.20 0.03 18.58
C ALA A 25 1.86 0.65 18.17
N PHE A 26 1.15 1.30 19.10
CA PHE A 26 -0.08 2.01 18.77
C PHE A 26 0.19 3.38 18.15
N ALA A 27 1.41 3.91 18.27
CA ALA A 27 1.83 5.11 17.53
C ALA A 27 2.29 4.79 16.09
N PHE A 28 2.42 3.51 15.73
CA PHE A 28 2.78 3.08 14.38
C PHE A 28 1.75 3.58 13.37
N PHE A 29 2.22 4.04 12.20
CA PHE A 29 1.39 4.69 11.19
C PHE A 29 0.13 3.90 10.81
N LEU A 30 0.24 2.58 10.68
CA LEU A 30 -0.88 1.75 10.28
C LEU A 30 -1.95 1.56 11.36
N ALA A 31 -1.58 1.71 12.64
CA ALA A 31 -2.52 1.65 13.76
C ALA A 31 -3.57 2.78 13.71
N GLY A 32 -3.31 3.84 12.93
CA GLY A 32 -4.31 4.87 12.63
C GLY A 32 -4.63 5.75 13.83
N SER A 33 -3.70 5.98 14.74
CA SER A 33 -3.97 6.66 16.00
C SER A 33 -4.13 8.19 15.91
N SER A 34 -3.93 8.77 14.73
CA SER A 34 -4.09 10.20 14.49
C SER A 34 -5.55 10.62 14.27
N GLN A 35 -5.87 11.87 14.66
CA GLN A 35 -7.21 12.43 14.44
C GLN A 35 -7.54 12.48 12.95
N GLY A 36 -8.68 11.87 12.58
CA GLY A 36 -9.26 11.89 11.25
C GLY A 36 -8.52 11.04 10.21
N HIS A 37 -7.46 10.33 10.59
CA HIS A 37 -6.68 9.42 9.73
C HIS A 37 -6.24 10.02 8.39
N ILE A 38 -6.10 11.35 8.32
CA ILE A 38 -5.98 12.08 7.04
C ILE A 38 -4.71 11.65 6.28
N THR A 39 -3.61 11.47 6.99
CA THR A 39 -2.32 11.00 6.45
C THR A 39 -2.42 9.58 5.92
N GLN A 40 -3.13 8.70 6.64
CA GLN A 40 -3.38 7.32 6.24
C GLN A 40 -4.27 7.24 5.00
N ILE A 41 -5.37 8.00 4.97
CA ILE A 41 -6.25 8.14 3.79
C ILE A 41 -5.43 8.62 2.58
N LEU A 42 -4.64 9.69 2.73
CA LEU A 42 -3.86 10.25 1.63
C LEU A 42 -2.85 9.24 1.05
N LEU A 43 -2.17 8.46 1.91
CA LEU A 43 -1.21 7.48 1.44
C LEU A 43 -1.89 6.25 0.81
N LEU A 44 -2.86 5.66 1.53
CA LEU A 44 -3.43 4.36 1.17
C LEU A 44 -4.47 4.47 0.06
N TRP A 45 -5.26 5.54 0.01
CA TRP A 45 -6.31 5.69 -1.01
C TRP A 45 -5.75 6.12 -2.36
N PHE A 46 -4.63 6.84 -2.38
CA PHE A 46 -3.97 7.32 -3.59
C PHE A 46 -2.73 6.49 -3.98
N LEU A 47 -2.59 5.29 -3.42
CA LEU A 47 -1.40 4.46 -3.56
C LEU A 47 -0.95 4.21 -5.01
N PRO A 48 -1.85 3.89 -5.98
CA PRO A 48 -1.44 3.71 -7.38
C PRO A 48 -0.98 5.02 -8.04
N ILE A 49 -1.59 6.15 -7.68
CA ILE A 49 -1.16 7.47 -8.18
C ILE A 49 0.23 7.80 -7.66
N LEU A 50 0.50 7.55 -6.38
CA LEU A 50 1.82 7.73 -5.81
C LEU A 50 2.84 6.79 -6.49
N GLY A 51 2.46 5.55 -6.78
CA GLY A 51 3.27 4.63 -7.59
C GLY A 51 3.55 5.15 -9.00
N LEU A 52 2.56 5.73 -9.69
CA LEU A 52 2.74 6.33 -11.01
C LEU A 52 3.71 7.51 -10.97
N LEU A 53 3.61 8.36 -9.95
CA LEU A 53 4.55 9.46 -9.72
C LEU A 53 5.97 8.98 -9.38
N LEU A 54 6.11 7.82 -8.74
CA LEU A 54 7.41 7.21 -8.43
C LEU A 54 8.12 6.63 -9.65
N GLY A 55 7.40 6.33 -10.74
CA GLY A 55 8.00 5.84 -11.98
C GLY A 55 7.37 4.56 -12.54
N THR A 56 6.24 4.10 -12.00
CA THR A 56 5.47 3.02 -12.65
C THR A 56 4.86 3.47 -14.00
N ASP A 57 4.93 4.76 -14.32
CA ASP A 57 4.58 5.35 -15.61
C ASP A 57 5.68 5.25 -16.69
N SER A 58 6.81 4.57 -16.40
CA SER A 58 7.97 4.49 -17.30
C SER A 58 7.65 3.98 -18.72
N ALA A 59 6.64 3.13 -18.88
CA ALA A 59 6.20 2.66 -20.21
C ALA A 59 5.66 3.81 -21.09
N ILE A 60 5.00 4.79 -20.49
CA ILE A 60 4.51 5.99 -21.19
C ILE A 60 5.69 6.84 -21.66
N GLN A 61 6.69 7.00 -20.79
CA GLN A 61 7.89 7.79 -21.11
C GLN A 61 8.67 7.15 -22.27
N GLU A 62 8.86 5.83 -22.24
CA GLU A 62 9.54 5.08 -23.31
C GLU A 62 8.76 5.11 -24.64
N TYR A 63 7.42 5.12 -24.57
CA TYR A 63 6.59 5.27 -25.76
C TYR A 63 6.74 6.67 -26.38
N GLN A 64 6.66 7.72 -25.56
CA GLN A 64 6.78 9.11 -26.03
C GLN A 64 8.16 9.44 -26.60
N THR A 65 9.21 8.78 -26.09
CA THR A 65 10.60 8.97 -26.55
C THR A 65 10.98 8.03 -27.71
N GLY A 66 10.11 7.11 -28.11
CA GLY A 66 10.38 6.10 -29.13
C GLY A 66 11.32 4.96 -28.69
N VAL A 67 11.82 5.00 -27.46
CA VAL A 67 12.75 3.98 -26.90
C VAL A 67 12.06 2.62 -26.76
N ARG A 68 10.73 2.58 -26.56
CA ARG A 68 9.96 1.35 -26.37
C ARG A 68 10.25 0.30 -27.46
N ASN A 69 10.22 0.68 -28.74
CA ASN A 69 10.40 -0.26 -29.84
C ASN A 69 11.83 -0.84 -29.88
N ILE A 70 12.82 -0.03 -29.54
CA ILE A 70 14.23 -0.46 -29.47
C ILE A 70 14.39 -1.53 -28.38
N VAL A 71 13.79 -1.30 -27.21
CA VAL A 71 13.84 -2.25 -26.09
C VAL A 71 13.09 -3.53 -26.45
N ILE A 72 11.87 -3.43 -26.97
CA ILE A 72 11.06 -4.58 -27.38
C ILE A 72 11.79 -5.43 -28.44
N ASN A 73 12.44 -4.81 -29.44
CA ASN A 73 13.23 -5.54 -30.42
C ASN A 73 14.44 -6.27 -29.82
N LYS A 74 15.01 -5.74 -28.72
CA LYS A 74 16.19 -6.34 -28.07
C LYS A 74 15.84 -7.51 -27.15
N ILE A 75 14.79 -7.38 -26.33
CA ILE A 75 14.47 -8.36 -25.28
C ILE A 75 13.19 -9.16 -25.55
N GLY A 76 12.41 -8.76 -26.55
CA GLY A 76 11.10 -9.31 -26.87
C GLY A 76 9.97 -8.70 -26.03
N LYS A 77 8.79 -8.62 -26.63
CA LYS A 77 7.59 -8.00 -26.05
C LYS A 77 7.15 -8.61 -24.72
N LYS A 78 7.21 -9.94 -24.59
CA LYS A 78 6.84 -10.65 -23.35
C LYS A 78 7.75 -10.26 -22.19
N ALA A 79 9.07 -10.31 -22.40
CA ALA A 79 10.05 -9.95 -21.38
C ALA A 79 9.91 -8.47 -20.98
N TYR A 80 9.67 -7.58 -21.95
CA TYR A 80 9.42 -6.16 -21.69
C TYR A 80 8.25 -5.94 -20.72
N ILE A 81 7.09 -6.58 -20.97
CA ILE A 81 5.91 -6.44 -20.11
C ILE A 81 6.22 -6.98 -18.70
N LEU A 82 6.77 -8.19 -18.59
CA LEU A 82 7.10 -8.78 -17.29
C LEU A 82 8.09 -7.91 -16.50
N GLN A 83 9.11 -7.37 -17.17
CA GLN A 83 10.08 -6.47 -16.56
C GLN A 83 9.40 -5.21 -16.01
N LYS A 84 8.48 -4.59 -16.76
CA LYS A 84 7.76 -3.39 -16.31
C LYS A 84 6.87 -3.66 -15.10
N LEU A 85 6.18 -4.78 -15.08
CA LEU A 85 5.35 -5.18 -13.95
C LEU A 85 6.21 -5.48 -12.71
N ALA A 86 7.29 -6.26 -12.87
CA ALA A 86 8.19 -6.63 -11.78
C ALA A 86 8.92 -5.43 -11.18
N THR A 87 9.50 -4.55 -12.02
CA THR A 87 10.16 -3.33 -11.54
C THR A 87 9.18 -2.43 -10.78
N SER A 88 7.94 -2.33 -11.25
CA SER A 88 6.92 -1.50 -10.59
C SER A 88 6.48 -2.07 -9.25
N PHE A 89 6.33 -3.39 -9.15
CA PHE A 89 6.07 -4.07 -7.88
C PHE A 89 7.21 -3.81 -6.88
N ILE A 90 8.45 -4.10 -7.29
CA ILE A 90 9.63 -3.98 -6.42
C ILE A 90 9.82 -2.52 -5.98
N LEU A 91 9.68 -1.56 -6.89
CA LEU A 91 9.81 -0.14 -6.59
C LEU A 91 8.82 0.31 -5.52
N CYS A 92 7.54 -0.02 -5.68
CA CYS A 92 6.51 0.40 -4.72
C CYS A 92 6.61 -0.37 -3.39
N PHE A 93 6.93 -1.66 -3.44
CA PHE A 93 7.17 -2.49 -2.26
C PHE A 93 8.32 -1.92 -1.41
N ILE A 94 9.49 -1.70 -2.00
CA ILE A 94 10.67 -1.19 -1.28
C ILE A 94 10.41 0.23 -0.76
N THR A 95 9.74 1.08 -1.54
CA THR A 95 9.41 2.45 -1.11
C THR A 95 8.48 2.44 0.10
N MET A 96 7.44 1.61 0.10
CA MET A 96 6.55 1.47 1.26
C MET A 96 7.28 0.86 2.46
N PHE A 97 8.08 -0.18 2.23
CA PHE A 97 8.87 -0.83 3.27
C PHE A 97 9.81 0.15 3.95
N ALA A 98 10.57 0.94 3.18
CA ALA A 98 11.46 1.96 3.73
C ALA A 98 10.70 3.03 4.52
N ALA A 99 9.52 3.45 4.04
CA ALA A 99 8.70 4.46 4.71
C ALA A 99 8.14 3.95 6.05
N LEU A 100 7.62 2.73 6.08
CA LEU A 100 7.07 2.10 7.29
C LEU A 100 8.18 1.72 8.27
N LEU A 101 9.33 1.22 7.80
CA LEU A 101 10.48 0.93 8.65
C LEU A 101 10.99 2.21 9.32
N LEU A 102 11.11 3.31 8.57
CA LEU A 102 11.49 4.60 9.14
C LEU A 102 10.47 5.09 10.16
N ASN A 103 9.17 5.00 9.86
CA ASN A 103 8.12 5.35 10.82
C ASN A 103 8.24 4.49 12.10
N PHE A 104 8.38 3.17 11.96
CA PHE A 104 8.51 2.24 13.09
C PHE A 104 9.70 2.59 13.99
N ILE A 105 10.87 2.91 13.41
CA ILE A 105 12.05 3.34 14.16
C ILE A 105 11.78 4.66 14.88
N LEU A 106 11.20 5.65 14.20
CA LEU A 106 10.95 6.96 14.78
C LEU A 106 9.95 6.91 15.93
N VAL A 107 8.83 6.19 15.78
CA VAL A 107 7.83 6.06 16.86
C VAL A 107 8.39 5.31 18.06
N SER A 108 9.25 4.29 17.81
CA SER A 108 9.95 3.55 18.87
C SER A 108 10.93 4.41 19.66
N ILE A 109 11.54 5.42 19.03
CA ILE A 109 12.45 6.36 19.69
C ILE A 109 11.68 7.44 20.44
N ILE A 110 10.69 8.06 19.78
CA ILE A 110 9.97 9.23 20.31
C ILE A 110 9.06 8.85 21.47
N PHE A 111 8.34 7.74 21.35
CA PHE A 111 7.37 7.28 22.35
C PHE A 111 7.94 6.20 23.28
N ARG A 112 9.27 6.16 23.41
CA ARG A 112 9.96 5.13 24.20
C ARG A 112 9.46 5.11 25.65
N GLY A 113 9.01 3.95 26.10
CA GLY A 113 8.51 3.77 27.47
C GLY A 113 7.05 4.18 27.68
N GLY A 114 6.34 4.56 26.62
CA GLY A 114 4.90 4.77 26.67
C GLY A 114 4.13 3.47 26.92
N THR A 115 3.05 3.55 27.70
CA THR A 115 2.21 2.41 28.05
C THR A 115 0.74 2.62 27.67
N TYR A 116 0.37 3.80 27.16
CA TYR A 116 -1.02 4.10 26.82
C TYR A 116 -1.42 3.42 25.51
N GLN A 117 -2.43 2.53 25.56
CA GLN A 117 -2.94 1.77 24.41
C GLN A 117 -4.20 2.38 23.78
N LEU A 118 -4.39 3.70 23.92
CA LEU A 118 -5.48 4.46 23.28
C LEU A 118 -6.89 3.90 23.57
N GLY A 119 -7.10 3.37 24.79
CA GLY A 119 -8.40 2.85 25.23
C GLY A 119 -8.70 1.41 24.83
N LEU A 120 -7.75 0.69 24.22
CA LEU A 120 -7.89 -0.73 23.86
C LEU A 120 -7.70 -1.67 25.06
N ASP A 121 -7.16 -1.16 26.18
CA ASP A 121 -6.90 -1.88 27.44
C ASP A 121 -8.16 -2.51 28.08
N GLY A 122 -9.37 -2.15 27.61
CA GLY A 122 -10.66 -2.62 28.12
C GLY A 122 -11.62 -3.19 27.07
N ALA A 123 -11.19 -3.35 25.81
CA ALA A 123 -12.07 -3.75 24.70
C ALA A 123 -12.58 -5.20 24.80
N GLY A 124 -11.99 -6.03 25.68
CA GLY A 124 -12.29 -7.46 25.75
C GLY A 124 -11.79 -8.23 24.52
N SER A 125 -12.08 -9.53 24.46
CA SER A 125 -11.77 -10.35 23.29
C SER A 125 -12.78 -10.10 22.18
N LEU A 126 -12.33 -9.49 21.08
CA LEU A 126 -13.16 -9.23 19.90
C LEU A 126 -13.06 -10.38 18.90
N ASN A 127 -11.84 -10.77 18.56
CA ASN A 127 -11.53 -11.88 17.68
C ASN A 127 -10.10 -12.38 17.96
N SER A 128 -9.74 -13.56 17.44
CA SER A 128 -8.42 -14.16 17.71
C SER A 128 -7.25 -13.33 17.18
N LEU A 129 -7.42 -12.62 16.07
CA LEU A 129 -6.38 -11.77 15.49
C LEU A 129 -6.15 -10.51 16.32
N PHE A 130 -7.22 -9.92 16.85
CA PHE A 130 -7.17 -8.81 17.79
C PHE A 130 -6.43 -9.22 19.06
N ASP A 131 -6.80 -10.36 19.66
CA ASP A 131 -6.15 -10.85 20.88
C ASP A 131 -4.66 -11.11 20.68
N ILE A 132 -4.28 -11.73 19.56
CA ILE A 132 -2.87 -11.93 19.20
C ILE A 132 -2.17 -10.58 18.99
N SER A 133 -2.86 -9.60 18.38
CA SER A 133 -2.29 -8.29 18.13
C SER A 133 -2.02 -7.54 19.43
N ILE A 134 -2.94 -7.56 20.40
CA ILE A 134 -2.75 -6.93 21.72
C ILE A 134 -1.66 -7.66 22.52
N GLN A 135 -1.60 -8.99 22.46
CA GLN A 135 -0.56 -9.77 23.17
C GLN A 135 0.85 -9.55 22.58
N HIS A 136 0.95 -9.37 21.27
CA HIS A 136 2.20 -9.21 20.55
C HIS A 136 2.17 -8.01 19.58
N PRO A 137 2.12 -6.77 20.10
CA PRO A 137 1.80 -5.59 19.30
C PRO A 137 2.85 -5.27 18.24
N TYR A 138 4.14 -5.45 18.55
CA TYR A 138 5.20 -5.29 17.55
C TYR A 138 5.17 -6.35 16.44
N LEU A 139 4.74 -7.59 16.75
CA LEU A 139 4.59 -8.63 15.74
C LEU A 139 3.40 -8.32 14.82
N ALA A 140 2.33 -7.77 15.36
CA ALA A 140 1.20 -7.30 14.57
C ALA A 140 1.62 -6.18 13.60
N ASP A 141 2.33 -5.16 14.09
CA ASP A 141 2.83 -4.06 13.26
C ASP A 141 3.73 -4.56 12.12
N ILE A 142 4.64 -5.49 12.42
CA ILE A 142 5.52 -6.09 11.40
C ILE A 142 4.71 -6.89 10.38
N GLY A 143 3.73 -7.69 10.84
CA GLY A 143 2.87 -8.50 9.99
C GLY A 143 2.03 -7.64 9.05
N PHE A 144 1.25 -6.71 9.60
CA PHE A 144 0.42 -5.78 8.82
C PHE A 144 1.26 -4.83 7.97
N GLY A 145 2.43 -4.40 8.47
CA GLY A 145 3.39 -3.59 7.71
C GLY A 145 3.92 -4.33 6.47
N PHE A 146 4.25 -5.61 6.59
CA PHE A 146 4.65 -6.43 5.44
C PHE A 146 3.51 -6.59 4.43
N VAL A 147 2.29 -6.85 4.91
CA VAL A 147 1.11 -6.94 4.04
C VAL A 147 0.86 -5.61 3.32
N ALA A 148 0.98 -4.46 4.00
CA ALA A 148 0.88 -3.15 3.39
C ALA A 148 1.93 -2.94 2.28
N CYS A 149 3.15 -3.46 2.45
CA CYS A 149 4.19 -3.42 1.42
C CYS A 149 3.81 -4.27 0.20
N LEU A 150 3.25 -5.47 0.40
CA LEU A 150 2.73 -6.30 -0.69
C LEU A 150 1.62 -5.59 -1.47
N MET A 151 0.67 -4.99 -0.75
CA MET A 151 -0.43 -4.20 -1.33
C MET A 151 0.09 -3.00 -2.12
N ALA A 152 1.12 -2.30 -1.62
CA ALA A 152 1.78 -1.23 -2.37
C ALA A 152 2.46 -1.72 -3.64
N GLY A 153 3.13 -2.88 -3.60
CA GLY A 153 3.67 -3.53 -4.78
C GLY A 153 2.58 -3.83 -5.82
N MET A 154 1.46 -4.40 -5.40
CA MET A 154 0.32 -4.68 -6.29
C MET A 154 -0.34 -3.40 -6.84
N ALA A 155 -0.44 -2.33 -6.06
CA ALA A 155 -0.87 -1.02 -6.54
C ALA A 155 0.07 -0.49 -7.64
N GLY A 156 1.37 -0.69 -7.48
CA GLY A 156 2.38 -0.38 -8.51
C GLY A 156 2.18 -1.19 -9.79
N VAL A 157 1.80 -2.47 -9.67
CA VAL A 157 1.44 -3.33 -10.82
C VAL A 157 0.19 -2.82 -11.54
N ILE A 158 -0.83 -2.34 -10.81
CA ILE A 158 -2.01 -1.69 -11.42
C ILE A 158 -1.57 -0.43 -12.19
N GLY A 159 -0.74 0.43 -11.59
CA GLY A 159 -0.20 1.63 -12.23
C GLY A 159 0.60 1.32 -13.51
N ALA A 160 1.47 0.32 -13.45
CA ALA A 160 2.24 -0.13 -14.61
C ALA A 160 1.35 -0.73 -15.70
N SER A 161 0.32 -1.49 -15.31
CA SER A 161 -0.62 -2.10 -16.25
C SER A 161 -1.43 -1.03 -17.00
N ALA A 162 -1.94 -0.02 -16.28
CA ALA A 162 -2.62 1.11 -16.90
C ALA A 162 -1.67 1.89 -17.83
N SER A 163 -0.42 2.10 -17.40
CA SER A 163 0.61 2.77 -18.20
C SER A 163 0.95 2.05 -19.49
N LEU A 164 1.08 0.72 -19.44
CA LEU A 164 1.31 -0.13 -20.61
C LEU A 164 0.12 -0.14 -21.56
N PHE A 165 -1.10 -0.15 -21.03
CA PHE A 165 -2.33 -0.21 -21.83
C PHE A 165 -2.62 1.12 -22.54
N PHE A 166 -2.57 2.24 -21.82
CA PHE A 166 -2.98 3.54 -22.37
C PHE A 166 -1.85 4.33 -23.03
N LEU A 167 -0.60 4.13 -22.60
CA LEU A 167 0.58 4.85 -23.11
C LEU A 167 0.45 6.39 -23.03
N ASN A 168 -0.43 6.88 -22.16
CA ASN A 168 -0.74 8.29 -22.01
C ASN A 168 -1.18 8.59 -20.58
N LYS A 169 -0.52 9.57 -19.96
CA LYS A 169 -0.73 9.91 -18.54
C LYS A 169 -2.17 10.33 -18.25
N LYS A 170 -2.82 11.03 -19.20
CA LYS A 170 -4.20 11.52 -19.07
C LYS A 170 -5.22 10.41 -18.83
N PHE A 171 -4.94 9.20 -19.32
CA PHE A 171 -5.83 8.04 -19.17
C PHE A 171 -5.29 7.05 -18.13
N ALA A 172 -3.98 6.81 -18.11
CA ALA A 172 -3.37 5.85 -17.19
C ALA A 172 -3.56 6.22 -15.70
N TYR A 173 -3.42 7.51 -15.35
CA TYR A 173 -3.52 7.96 -13.96
C TYR A 173 -4.95 7.82 -13.42
N PRO A 174 -5.99 8.38 -14.07
CA PRO A 174 -7.36 8.17 -13.62
C PRO A 174 -7.74 6.69 -13.61
N ALA A 175 -7.35 5.90 -14.62
CA ALA A 175 -7.69 4.48 -14.67
C ALA A 175 -7.11 3.69 -13.49
N ALA A 176 -5.81 3.88 -13.18
CA ALA A 176 -5.17 3.22 -12.05
C ALA A 176 -5.81 3.63 -10.71
N PHE A 177 -6.15 4.91 -10.56
CA PHE A 177 -6.87 5.41 -9.39
C PHE A 177 -8.25 4.79 -9.27
N PHE A 178 -9.06 4.80 -10.32
CA PHE A 178 -10.42 4.26 -10.29
C PHE A 178 -10.42 2.76 -10.00
N ILE A 179 -9.52 1.98 -10.61
CA ILE A 179 -9.41 0.54 -10.33
C ILE A 179 -9.17 0.31 -8.84
N TRP A 180 -8.23 1.02 -8.23
CA TRP A 180 -7.93 0.89 -6.81
C TRP A 180 -9.06 1.40 -5.92
N PHE A 181 -9.62 2.56 -6.25
CA PHE A 181 -10.68 3.20 -5.48
C PHE A 181 -11.97 2.37 -5.46
N LEU A 182 -12.30 1.68 -6.56
CA LEU A 182 -13.43 0.73 -6.59
C LEU A 182 -13.30 -0.42 -5.59
N MET A 183 -12.08 -0.72 -5.13
CA MET A 183 -11.83 -1.76 -4.13
C MET A 183 -11.89 -1.21 -2.69
N ILE A 184 -11.89 0.11 -2.54
CA ILE A 184 -12.01 0.80 -1.26
C ILE A 184 -13.49 1.01 -0.88
N LEU A 185 -14.34 1.29 -1.86
CA LEU A 185 -15.74 1.66 -1.66
C LEU A 185 -16.66 0.60 -1.02
N PRO A 186 -16.53 -0.71 -1.32
CA PRO A 186 -17.41 -1.72 -0.73
C PRO A 186 -17.24 -1.83 0.79
N ASP A 187 -18.26 -2.35 1.47
CA ASP A 187 -18.21 -2.60 2.92
C ASP A 187 -17.02 -3.49 3.31
N ASN A 188 -16.71 -4.49 2.47
CA ASN A 188 -15.48 -5.30 2.58
C ASN A 188 -14.29 -4.59 1.93
N SER A 189 -13.95 -3.41 2.47
CA SER A 189 -12.92 -2.54 1.92
C SER A 189 -11.53 -3.15 2.02
N ILE A 190 -10.70 -2.95 0.99
CA ILE A 190 -9.27 -3.31 1.05
C ILE A 190 -8.51 -2.58 2.17
N MET A 191 -9.07 -1.49 2.72
CA MET A 191 -8.46 -0.73 3.80
C MET A 191 -8.32 -1.55 5.09
N PHE A 192 -9.19 -2.53 5.33
CA PHE A 192 -9.12 -3.39 6.52
C PHE A 192 -7.84 -4.25 6.57
N ILE A 193 -7.25 -4.53 5.41
CA ILE A 193 -6.01 -5.31 5.32
C ILE A 193 -4.81 -4.53 5.88
N PHE A 194 -4.89 -3.20 5.95
CA PHE A 194 -3.77 -2.36 6.34
C PHE A 194 -3.69 -2.10 7.84
N GLN A 195 -4.77 -2.31 8.60
CA GLN A 195 -4.87 -1.82 9.98
C GLN A 195 -4.58 -2.94 11.00
N PRO A 196 -3.52 -2.84 11.82
CA PRO A 196 -3.32 -3.69 12.99
C PRO A 196 -4.32 -3.32 14.10
N PHE A 197 -4.46 -4.20 15.10
CA PHE A 197 -5.39 -4.00 16.24
C PHE A 197 -6.86 -3.81 15.82
N THR A 198 -7.24 -4.42 14.70
CA THR A 198 -8.57 -4.29 14.11
C THR A 198 -9.59 -5.24 14.75
N GLU A 199 -10.86 -4.82 14.82
CA GLU A 199 -11.98 -5.68 15.18
C GLU A 199 -12.30 -6.79 14.16
N TYR A 200 -11.69 -6.75 12.96
CA TYR A 200 -11.90 -7.76 11.92
C TYR A 200 -10.95 -8.95 12.08
N GLY A 201 -11.48 -10.17 12.08
CA GLY A 201 -10.66 -11.38 12.15
C GLY A 201 -10.14 -11.84 10.79
N PHE A 202 -9.42 -12.96 10.81
CA PHE A 202 -8.86 -13.59 9.61
C PHE A 202 -9.92 -13.98 8.59
N GLU A 203 -11.12 -14.33 9.04
CA GLU A 203 -12.28 -14.67 8.22
C GLU A 203 -12.75 -13.53 7.31
N ILE A 204 -12.42 -12.29 7.62
CA ILE A 204 -12.71 -11.12 6.77
C ILE A 204 -11.44 -10.69 6.02
N ILE A 205 -10.32 -10.51 6.72
CA ILE A 205 -9.10 -9.94 6.13
C ILE A 205 -8.53 -10.85 5.02
N LEU A 206 -8.46 -12.16 5.26
CA LEU A 206 -7.84 -13.09 4.31
C LEU A 206 -8.64 -13.17 2.99
N PRO A 207 -9.98 -13.31 2.99
CA PRO A 207 -10.76 -13.24 1.76
C PRO A 207 -10.59 -11.93 0.99
N ILE A 208 -10.57 -10.76 1.65
CA ILE A 208 -10.37 -9.48 0.97
C ILE A 208 -9.01 -9.46 0.27
N PHE A 209 -7.95 -9.92 0.94
CA PHE A 209 -6.61 -9.98 0.36
C PHE A 209 -6.54 -10.93 -0.86
N LEU A 210 -7.18 -12.10 -0.78
CA LEU A 210 -7.22 -13.08 -1.86
C LEU A 210 -8.01 -12.58 -3.07
N VAL A 211 -9.18 -11.99 -2.84
CA VAL A 211 -10.00 -11.37 -3.91
C VAL A 211 -9.23 -10.24 -4.57
N PHE A 212 -8.57 -9.39 -3.79
CA PHE A 212 -7.75 -8.31 -4.33
C PHE A 212 -6.62 -8.84 -5.21
N SER A 213 -5.88 -9.84 -4.71
CA SER A 213 -4.80 -10.49 -5.46
C SER A 213 -5.31 -11.10 -6.78
N LEU A 214 -6.49 -11.72 -6.76
CA LEU A 214 -7.13 -12.27 -7.96
C LEU A 214 -7.48 -11.18 -8.99
N VAL A 215 -8.02 -10.04 -8.56
CA VAL A 215 -8.33 -8.91 -9.46
C VAL A 215 -7.06 -8.39 -10.14
N VAL A 216 -5.97 -8.23 -9.39
CA VAL A 216 -4.68 -7.80 -9.95
C VAL A 216 -4.16 -8.82 -10.98
N LEU A 217 -4.26 -10.12 -10.68
CA LEU A 217 -3.89 -11.18 -11.62
C LEU A 217 -4.73 -11.15 -12.89
N ILE A 218 -6.04 -10.90 -12.79
CA ILE A 218 -6.94 -10.76 -13.95
C ILE A 218 -6.51 -9.56 -14.81
N ILE A 219 -6.24 -8.40 -14.21
CA ILE A 219 -5.78 -7.20 -14.92
C ILE A 219 -4.48 -7.49 -15.68
N VAL A 220 -3.49 -8.09 -15.02
CA VAL A 220 -2.21 -8.46 -15.63
C VAL A 220 -2.41 -9.45 -16.78
N SER A 221 -3.29 -10.44 -16.60
CA SER A 221 -3.59 -11.45 -17.62
C SER A 221 -4.25 -10.83 -18.86
N ILE A 222 -5.24 -9.95 -18.66
CA ILE A 222 -5.90 -9.23 -19.75
C ILE A 222 -4.90 -8.35 -20.50
N LEU A 223 -4.07 -7.59 -19.78
CA LEU A 223 -3.02 -6.78 -20.38
C LEU A 223 -2.06 -7.62 -21.22
N TYR A 224 -1.57 -8.72 -20.65
CA TYR A 224 -0.63 -9.61 -21.32
C TYR A 224 -1.24 -10.19 -22.60
N LEU A 225 -2.48 -10.66 -22.55
CA LEU A 225 -3.18 -11.18 -23.74
C LEU A 225 -3.40 -10.09 -24.79
N TYR A 226 -3.83 -8.90 -24.38
CA TYR A 226 -4.05 -7.77 -25.26
C TYR A 226 -2.77 -7.36 -26.00
N GLU A 227 -1.70 -7.10 -25.25
CA GLU A 227 -0.43 -6.65 -25.81
C GLU A 227 0.21 -7.75 -26.66
N VAL A 228 0.29 -8.99 -26.18
CA VAL A 228 1.03 -10.04 -26.91
C VAL A 228 0.27 -10.53 -28.15
N LYS A 229 -1.07 -10.60 -28.11
CA LYS A 229 -1.86 -11.25 -29.18
C LYS A 229 -2.45 -10.26 -30.18
N TYR A 230 -2.83 -9.06 -29.75
CA TYR A 230 -3.65 -8.15 -30.57
C TYR A 230 -2.88 -6.94 -31.10
N VAL A 231 -1.87 -6.46 -30.38
CA VAL A 231 -1.06 -5.32 -30.81
C VAL A 231 0.07 -5.82 -31.71
N LYS A 232 -0.09 -5.64 -33.03
CA LYS A 232 0.96 -5.87 -34.05
C LYS A 232 1.91 -4.68 -34.08
N GLU A 233 3.21 -4.97 -34.20
CA GLU A 233 4.30 -3.98 -34.36
C GLU A 233 4.18 -3.20 -35.68
#